data_AF-A0A3D6DET4-F1
#
_entry.id   AF-A0A3D6DET4-F1
#
_cell.length_a   1.000
_cell.length_b   1.000
_cell.length_c   1.000
_cell.angle_alpha   90.00
_cell.angle_beta   90.00
_cell.angle_gamma   90.00
#
_symmetry.space_group_name_H-M   'P 1'
#
loop_
_entity.id
_entity.type
_entity.pdbx_description
1 polymer ?
#
loop_
_entity_poly.entity_id
_entity_poly.type
_entity_poly.pdbx_seq_one_letter_code
_entity_poly.pdbx_strand_id
1 'polypeptide(L)'
;MCEIVFGLNPPISEKEGAAPHFSKYPPMKSIFILSDVWCATRCVKKLFCGVFFCFLGSNVLAQQAAILKVSVSDPLAGRYSMGLEKPIAKGLSVAVEWDYLNKEVFLESEHPWYMPLTARKKGFVCEPQVRLYRGEVLSGTYISLGGFFGLAEYTTETGWIDNSDWSSVGVTCHIGHQLRLGRLVLDGYAGCTWADDEYPLPYWESTALFPPPNGLRFSGGLRLGIGKAQ
;
A
#
# COMPACT_ATOMS: atom_id res chain seq x y z
N MET A 1 11.68 -2.52 -9.09
CA MET A 1 10.66 -1.47 -9.05
C MET A 1 11.41 -0.16 -8.87
N CYS A 2 11.28 0.80 -9.79
CA CYS A 2 11.89 2.13 -9.69
C CYS A 2 10.75 3.14 -9.51
N GLU A 3 10.61 3.67 -8.29
CA GLU A 3 9.69 4.76 -7.97
C GLU A 3 10.44 6.10 -8.05
N ILE A 4 9.76 7.14 -8.55
CA ILE A 4 10.23 8.52 -8.53
C ILE A 4 9.39 9.30 -7.51
N VAL A 5 10.07 9.95 -6.57
CA VAL A 5 9.46 10.68 -5.46
C VAL A 5 9.66 12.19 -5.63
N PHE A 6 8.57 12.95 -5.65
CA PHE A 6 8.53 14.42 -5.76
C PHE A 6 8.05 15.06 -4.45
N GLY A 7 8.75 16.06 -3.93
CA GLY A 7 8.26 16.86 -2.79
C GLY A 7 7.32 17.98 -3.24
N LEU A 8 6.11 18.05 -2.70
CA LEU A 8 5.15 19.15 -2.91
C LEU A 8 5.11 20.06 -1.67
N ASN A 9 5.27 21.36 -1.87
CA ASN A 9 5.08 22.37 -0.82
C ASN A 9 3.59 22.76 -0.73
N PRO A 10 3.02 22.90 0.48
CA PRO A 10 1.78 23.64 0.63
C PRO A 10 2.01 25.14 0.37
N PRO A 11 1.05 25.87 -0.21
CA PRO A 11 1.09 27.33 -0.22
C PRO A 11 0.97 27.86 1.21
N ILE A 12 1.81 28.84 1.53
CA ILE A 12 1.71 29.62 2.77
C ILE A 12 0.45 30.48 2.64
N SER A 13 -0.54 30.22 3.49
CA SER A 13 -1.71 31.10 3.63
C SER A 13 -1.83 31.50 5.10
N GLU A 14 -1.43 32.74 5.39
CA GLU A 14 -1.98 33.52 6.49
C GLU A 14 -3.36 34.01 6.05
N LYS A 15 -4.41 33.71 6.84
CA LYS A 15 -5.24 34.73 7.52
C LYS A 15 -6.44 34.11 8.27
N GLU A 16 -6.68 34.79 9.39
CA GLU A 16 -7.77 34.81 10.37
C GLU A 16 -9.19 34.38 9.93
N GLY A 17 -9.93 33.81 10.89
CA GLY A 17 -11.25 34.34 11.25
C GLY A 17 -12.48 33.45 11.03
N ALA A 18 -13.24 33.32 12.12
CA ALA A 18 -14.69 33.05 12.23
C ALA A 18 -15.20 31.59 12.20
N ALA A 19 -15.82 31.20 13.33
CA ALA A 19 -16.80 30.13 13.45
C ALA A 19 -18.13 30.52 12.76
N PRO A 20 -18.99 29.55 12.40
CA PRO A 20 -20.07 29.19 13.33
C PRO A 20 -20.50 27.71 13.34
N HIS A 21 -21.25 27.39 14.40
CA HIS A 21 -22.12 26.23 14.64
C HIS A 21 -22.98 25.81 13.43
N PHE A 22 -23.14 24.49 13.24
CA PHE A 22 -24.46 23.87 13.00
C PHE A 22 -24.46 22.38 13.39
N SER A 23 -25.64 21.91 13.76
CA SER A 23 -25.91 20.70 14.52
C SER A 23 -26.42 19.52 13.68
N LYS A 24 -26.28 18.32 14.26
CA LYS A 24 -27.14 17.12 14.17
C LYS A 24 -27.11 16.26 12.88
N TYR A 25 -26.59 15.04 13.05
CA TYR A 25 -27.28 13.79 12.67
C TYR A 25 -26.93 12.68 13.68
N PRO A 26 -27.89 11.86 14.17
CA PRO A 26 -27.63 10.69 15.00
C PRO A 26 -27.80 9.37 14.18
N PRO A 27 -27.70 8.18 14.79
CA PRO A 27 -26.61 7.23 14.62
C PRO A 27 -26.92 6.11 13.60
N MET A 28 -25.91 5.64 12.87
CA MET A 28 -26.01 4.37 12.13
C MET A 28 -25.46 3.23 12.99
N LYS A 29 -26.33 2.23 13.19
CA LYS A 29 -26.12 1.04 14.00
C LYS A 29 -25.04 0.14 13.39
N SER A 30 -24.16 -0.32 14.25
CA SER A 30 -23.22 -1.42 14.02
C SER A 30 -23.96 -2.76 13.91
N ILE A 31 -23.56 -3.57 12.93
CA ILE A 31 -23.75 -5.03 12.94
C ILE A 31 -22.38 -5.66 12.70
N PHE A 32 -21.98 -6.48 13.67
CA PHE A 32 -20.76 -7.27 13.72
C PHE A 32 -20.92 -8.56 12.91
N ILE A 33 -19.88 -8.96 12.18
CA ILE A 33 -19.58 -10.38 11.94
C ILE A 33 -18.15 -10.59 12.46
N LEU A 34 -18.07 -11.16 13.66
CA LEU A 34 -16.87 -11.56 14.38
C LEU A 34 -16.83 -13.10 14.40
N SER A 35 -16.00 -13.68 13.55
CA SER A 35 -15.46 -15.06 13.59
C SER A 35 -14.72 -15.19 12.26
N ASP A 36 -13.41 -14.93 12.16
CA ASP A 36 -12.40 -15.98 12.35
C ASP A 36 -10.96 -15.41 12.45
N VAL A 37 -10.77 -14.25 13.08
CA VAL A 37 -9.43 -13.59 13.20
C VAL A 37 -8.54 -14.22 14.30
N TRP A 38 -9.01 -15.24 15.02
CA TRP A 38 -8.33 -15.69 16.24
C TRP A 38 -7.13 -16.64 16.01
N CYS A 39 -7.00 -17.27 14.84
CA CYS A 39 -5.94 -18.27 14.60
C CYS A 39 -4.61 -17.66 14.11
N ALA A 40 -4.64 -16.54 13.37
CA ALA A 40 -3.44 -15.88 12.82
C ALA A 40 -2.60 -15.11 13.87
N THR A 41 -3.14 -14.87 15.07
CA THR A 41 -2.51 -14.02 16.09
C THR A 41 -1.36 -14.66 16.86
N ARG A 42 -1.17 -15.98 16.80
CA ARG A 42 -0.13 -16.67 17.59
C ARG A 42 1.26 -16.68 16.95
N CYS A 43 1.36 -16.64 15.61
CA CYS A 43 2.65 -16.70 14.92
C CYS A 43 3.26 -15.30 14.67
N VAL A 44 2.41 -14.28 14.46
CA VAL A 44 2.84 -12.88 14.23
C VAL A 44 3.44 -12.23 15.49
N LYS A 45 3.03 -12.67 16.69
CA LYS A 45 3.47 -12.09 17.98
C LYS A 45 4.99 -12.18 18.23
N LYS A 46 5.66 -13.22 17.73
CA LYS A 46 7.11 -13.41 17.99
C LYS A 46 8.00 -12.60 17.05
N LEU A 47 7.57 -12.36 15.80
CA LEU A 47 8.33 -11.55 14.83
C LEU A 47 8.16 -10.04 15.10
N PHE A 48 6.97 -9.62 15.54
CA PHE A 48 6.68 -8.22 15.89
C PHE A 48 7.54 -7.71 17.06
N CYS A 49 7.88 -8.58 18.02
CA CYS A 49 8.59 -8.18 19.24
C CYS A 49 10.07 -7.85 19.00
N GLY A 50 10.73 -8.52 18.04
CA GLY A 50 12.16 -8.30 17.76
C GLY A 50 12.45 -7.00 17.02
N VAL A 51 11.62 -6.61 16.07
CA VAL A 51 11.79 -5.36 15.28
C VAL A 51 11.41 -4.13 16.10
N PHE A 52 10.45 -4.27 17.03
CA PHE A 52 9.98 -3.18 17.89
C PHE A 52 11.04 -2.73 18.91
N PHE A 53 11.83 -3.66 19.46
CA PHE A 53 12.85 -3.35 20.47
C PHE A 53 14.10 -2.65 19.91
N CYS A 54 14.41 -2.80 18.62
CA CYS A 54 15.50 -2.06 17.96
C CYS A 54 15.16 -0.58 17.69
N PHE A 55 13.92 -0.14 18.00
CA PHE A 55 13.46 1.21 17.70
C PHE A 55 13.67 2.26 18.81
N LEU A 56 14.23 1.90 19.97
CA LEU A 56 14.22 2.71 21.20
C LEU A 56 15.37 3.73 21.39
N GLY A 57 16.22 3.98 20.39
CA GLY A 57 17.31 4.97 20.47
C GLY A 57 16.94 6.32 19.84
N SER A 58 16.83 7.37 20.63
CA SER A 58 16.46 8.73 20.23
C SER A 58 17.39 9.38 19.17
N ASN A 59 16.83 9.67 18.00
CA ASN A 59 17.06 10.86 17.16
C ASN A 59 15.94 10.88 16.09
N VAL A 60 14.97 11.79 16.23
CA VAL A 60 13.79 11.87 15.36
C VAL A 60 13.71 13.27 14.74
N LEU A 61 14.18 13.40 13.51
CA LEU A 61 13.89 14.50 12.62
C LEU A 61 12.98 13.95 11.49
N ALA A 62 11.88 14.64 11.29
CA ALA A 62 10.73 14.15 10.53
C ALA A 62 10.74 14.65 9.09
N GLN A 63 10.12 13.90 8.17
CA GLN A 63 9.62 14.42 6.90
C GLN A 63 8.88 15.76 7.14
N GLN A 64 9.29 16.88 6.52
CA GLN A 64 8.68 18.20 6.77
C GLN A 64 7.66 18.64 5.70
N ALA A 65 7.70 18.02 4.52
CA ALA A 65 6.83 18.37 3.39
C ALA A 65 5.99 17.18 2.95
N ALA A 66 4.89 17.48 2.24
CA ALA A 66 4.12 16.44 1.58
C ALA A 66 4.94 15.84 0.43
N ILE A 67 4.81 14.53 0.24
CA ILE A 67 5.53 13.80 -0.79
C ILE A 67 4.52 13.20 -1.75
N LEU A 68 4.70 13.47 -3.03
CA LEU A 68 4.05 12.76 -4.12
C LEU A 68 4.96 11.62 -4.59
N LYS A 69 4.44 10.40 -4.58
CA LYS A 69 5.11 9.20 -5.10
C LYS A 69 4.43 8.78 -6.40
N VAL A 70 5.23 8.50 -7.41
CA VAL A 70 4.75 7.93 -8.67
C VAL A 70 5.68 6.78 -9.04
N SER A 71 5.11 5.64 -9.41
CA SER A 71 5.91 4.52 -9.91
C SER A 71 6.03 4.60 -11.42
N VAL A 72 7.27 4.59 -11.91
CA VAL A 72 7.56 4.63 -13.35
C VAL A 72 7.63 3.22 -13.94
N SER A 73 7.91 2.21 -13.12
CA SER A 73 7.94 0.81 -13.57
C SER A 73 6.56 0.17 -13.63
N ASP A 74 5.57 0.71 -12.91
CA ASP A 74 4.26 0.08 -12.77
C ASP A 74 3.48 -0.01 -14.09
N PRO A 75 3.55 0.97 -15.01
CA PRO A 75 2.91 0.84 -16.31
C PRO A 75 3.37 -0.39 -17.12
N LEU A 76 4.61 -0.86 -16.90
CA LEU A 76 5.12 -2.09 -17.54
C LEU A 76 4.41 -3.36 -17.03
N ALA A 77 3.80 -3.30 -15.84
CA ALA A 77 3.00 -4.36 -15.25
C ALA A 77 1.48 -4.10 -15.41
N GLY A 78 1.08 -3.12 -16.22
CA GLY A 78 -0.33 -2.71 -16.37
C GLY A 78 -0.92 -2.10 -15.09
N ARG A 79 -0.08 -1.47 -14.27
CA ARG A 79 -0.49 -0.78 -13.04
C ARG A 79 -0.13 0.70 -13.12
N TYR A 80 -0.96 1.57 -12.59
CA TYR A 80 -0.71 3.01 -12.52
C TYR A 80 -0.88 3.46 -11.09
N SER A 81 0.23 3.82 -10.45
CA SER A 81 0.28 4.07 -9.01
C SER A 81 0.64 5.51 -8.71
N MET A 82 -0.15 6.13 -7.82
CA MET A 82 0.08 7.47 -7.29
C MET A 82 -0.11 7.44 -5.77
N GLY A 83 0.86 7.97 -5.04
CA GLY A 83 0.83 8.03 -3.59
C GLY A 83 1.02 9.44 -3.07
N LEU A 84 0.31 9.79 -2.00
CA LEU A 84 0.53 11.03 -1.26
C LEU A 84 0.91 10.69 0.17
N GLU A 85 2.03 11.23 0.64
CA GLU A 85 2.47 11.15 2.03
C GLU A 85 2.45 12.54 2.66
N LYS A 86 1.87 12.64 3.86
CA LYS A 86 1.81 13.87 4.63
C LYS A 86 2.33 13.63 6.05
N PRO A 87 3.30 14.44 6.52
CA PRO A 87 3.71 14.38 7.91
C PRO A 87 2.59 14.90 8.83
N ILE A 88 2.35 14.18 9.92
CA ILE A 88 1.35 14.56 10.95
C ILE A 88 2.05 15.02 12.23
N ALA A 89 3.15 14.38 12.60
CA ALA A 89 3.93 14.73 13.79
C ALA A 89 5.43 14.48 13.57
N LYS A 90 6.25 14.83 14.55
CA LYS A 90 7.69 14.56 14.49
C LYS A 90 7.93 13.06 14.39
N GLY A 91 8.53 12.62 13.29
CA GLY A 91 8.83 11.23 12.99
C GLY A 91 7.64 10.44 12.49
N LEU A 92 6.45 11.02 12.35
CA LEU A 92 5.23 10.30 11.98
C LEU A 92 4.61 10.91 10.73
N SER A 93 4.41 10.09 9.71
CA SER A 93 3.63 10.44 8.52
C SER A 93 2.52 9.44 8.26
N VAL A 94 1.51 9.92 7.56
CA VAL A 94 0.46 9.08 6.99
C VAL A 94 0.55 9.24 5.48
N ALA A 95 0.38 8.14 4.78
CA ALA A 95 0.31 8.16 3.34
C ALA A 95 -0.85 7.29 2.85
N VAL A 96 -1.29 7.61 1.64
CA VAL A 96 -2.29 6.83 0.91
C VAL A 96 -1.74 6.63 -0.48
N GLU A 97 -1.71 5.39 -0.94
CA GLU A 97 -1.37 5.03 -2.31
C GLU A 97 -2.62 4.55 -3.03
N TRP A 98 -2.77 4.96 -4.29
CA TRP A 98 -3.87 4.60 -5.17
C TRP A 98 -3.29 3.97 -6.41
N ASP A 99 -3.70 2.73 -6.67
CA ASP A 99 -3.29 1.96 -7.82
C ASP A 99 -4.50 1.72 -8.72
N TYR A 100 -4.36 2.04 -9.99
CA TYR A 100 -5.28 1.59 -11.02
C TYR A 100 -4.68 0.38 -11.73
N LEU A 101 -5.45 -0.70 -11.81
CA LEU A 101 -5.09 -1.94 -12.48
C LEU A 101 -5.74 -1.97 -13.86
N ASN A 102 -4.95 -2.28 -14.88
CA ASN A 102 -5.42 -2.56 -16.23
C ASN A 102 -4.39 -3.47 -16.92
N LYS A 103 -4.50 -4.77 -16.66
CA LYS A 103 -3.56 -5.78 -17.14
C LYS A 103 -4.28 -7.00 -17.69
N GLU A 104 -3.64 -7.70 -18.60
CA GLU A 104 -4.03 -9.06 -18.96
C GLU A 104 -3.47 -10.04 -17.93
N VAL A 105 -4.29 -11.00 -17.53
CA VAL A 105 -3.94 -12.06 -16.61
C VAL A 105 -4.36 -13.41 -17.18
N PHE A 106 -3.62 -14.43 -16.80
CA PHE A 106 -3.98 -15.80 -17.08
C PHE A 106 -4.70 -16.40 -15.87
N LEU A 107 -5.89 -16.93 -16.11
CA LEU A 107 -6.73 -17.56 -15.11
C LEU A 107 -6.67 -19.07 -15.30
N GLU A 108 -6.21 -19.77 -14.28
CA GLU A 108 -6.15 -21.23 -14.22
C GLU A 108 -7.29 -21.78 -13.37
N SER A 109 -7.67 -23.02 -13.63
CA SER A 109 -8.60 -23.78 -12.79
C SER A 109 -8.03 -25.16 -12.52
N GLU A 110 -8.25 -25.66 -11.30
CA GLU A 110 -7.92 -27.06 -10.96
C GLU A 110 -8.98 -28.04 -11.48
N HIS A 111 -10.10 -27.53 -11.99
CA HIS A 111 -11.25 -28.34 -12.34
C HIS A 111 -11.23 -28.74 -13.82
N PRO A 112 -11.44 -30.03 -14.17
CA PRO A 112 -11.20 -30.55 -15.52
C PRO A 112 -12.14 -30.00 -16.60
N TRP A 113 -13.27 -29.41 -16.21
CA TRP A 113 -14.24 -28.81 -17.15
C TRP A 113 -14.02 -27.31 -17.38
N TYR A 114 -13.12 -26.68 -16.62
CA TYR A 114 -12.82 -25.25 -16.73
C TYR A 114 -11.45 -25.08 -17.35
N MET A 115 -11.42 -24.78 -18.65
CA MET A 115 -10.16 -24.57 -19.37
C MET A 115 -9.53 -23.24 -18.94
N PRO A 116 -8.20 -23.17 -18.81
CA PRO A 116 -7.51 -21.92 -18.55
C PRO A 116 -7.86 -20.86 -19.60
N LEU A 117 -7.95 -19.60 -19.17
CA LEU A 117 -8.39 -18.51 -20.02
C LEU A 117 -7.61 -17.23 -19.76
N THR A 118 -7.51 -16.40 -20.79
CA THR A 118 -6.94 -15.07 -20.68
C THR A 118 -8.05 -14.07 -20.40
N ALA A 119 -7.90 -13.29 -19.34
CA ALA A 119 -8.84 -12.26 -18.94
C ALA A 119 -8.11 -10.94 -18.74
N ARG A 120 -8.81 -9.84 -19.00
CA ARG A 120 -8.32 -8.50 -18.68
C ARG A 120 -8.89 -8.08 -17.33
N LYS A 121 -8.00 -7.82 -16.36
CA LYS A 121 -8.33 -7.33 -15.02
C LYS A 121 -8.30 -5.80 -15.01
N LYS A 122 -9.41 -5.18 -14.59
CA LYS A 122 -9.51 -3.73 -14.41
C LYS A 122 -10.06 -3.38 -13.04
N GLY A 123 -9.41 -2.48 -12.32
CA GLY A 123 -9.84 -2.17 -10.97
C GLY A 123 -8.97 -1.15 -10.26
N PHE A 124 -9.19 -1.02 -8.96
CA PHE A 124 -8.48 -0.10 -8.10
C PHE A 124 -8.01 -0.80 -6.83
N VAL A 125 -6.83 -0.41 -6.35
CA VAL A 125 -6.32 -0.77 -5.02
C VAL A 125 -5.99 0.51 -4.29
N CYS A 126 -6.34 0.58 -3.02
CA CYS A 126 -6.00 1.69 -2.15
C CYS A 126 -5.24 1.18 -0.94
N GLU A 127 -4.12 1.84 -0.63
CA GLU A 127 -3.21 1.43 0.43
C GLU A 127 -2.98 2.57 1.43
N PRO A 128 -3.79 2.65 2.51
CA PRO A 128 -3.46 3.51 3.63
C PRO A 128 -2.26 2.96 4.40
N GLN A 129 -1.30 3.83 4.70
CA GLN A 129 -0.08 3.48 5.42
C GLN A 129 0.30 4.56 6.44
N VAL A 130 0.94 4.13 7.52
CA VAL A 130 1.55 4.97 8.55
C VAL A 130 3.04 4.69 8.58
N ARG A 131 3.87 5.72 8.56
CA ARG A 131 5.33 5.59 8.61
C ARG A 131 5.91 6.29 9.81
N LEU A 132 6.79 5.59 10.50
CA LEU A 132 7.57 6.08 11.63
C LEU A 132 9.04 6.18 11.24
N TYR A 133 9.56 7.41 11.20
CA TYR A 133 10.93 7.74 10.83
C TYR A 133 11.83 7.93 12.06
N ARG A 134 13.08 7.49 11.93
CA ARG A 134 14.21 7.77 12.82
C ARG A 134 15.41 8.20 11.99
N GLY A 135 16.02 9.33 12.34
CA GLY A 135 17.06 9.98 11.55
C GLY A 135 16.65 11.39 11.14
N GLU A 136 17.26 11.91 10.09
CA GLU A 136 17.04 13.22 9.50
C GLU A 136 15.99 13.19 8.37
N VAL A 137 15.56 14.38 7.95
CA VAL A 137 14.65 14.55 6.82
C VAL A 137 15.29 13.92 5.56
N LEU A 138 14.63 12.92 4.97
CA LEU A 138 15.11 12.15 3.81
C LEU A 138 16.40 11.34 4.05
N SER A 139 16.80 11.13 5.30
CA SER A 139 18.01 10.37 5.63
C SER A 139 17.84 9.65 6.96
N GLY A 140 17.59 8.35 6.94
CA GLY A 140 17.31 7.59 8.16
C GLY A 140 16.50 6.32 7.93
N THR A 141 16.25 5.59 9.01
CA THR A 141 15.47 4.34 8.98
C THR A 141 14.01 4.63 9.29
N TYR A 142 13.10 3.93 8.62
CA TYR A 142 11.68 3.99 8.92
C TYR A 142 11.07 2.61 9.01
N ILE A 143 9.95 2.54 9.72
CA ILE A 143 9.01 1.42 9.69
C ILE A 143 7.71 1.94 9.09
N SER A 144 7.12 1.18 8.17
CA SER A 144 5.83 1.44 7.55
C SER A 144 4.88 0.32 7.93
N LEU A 145 3.70 0.67 8.41
CA LEU A 145 2.59 -0.25 8.64
C LEU A 145 1.41 0.23 7.82
N GLY A 146 0.81 -0.66 7.04
CA GLY A 146 -0.30 -0.31 6.17
C GLY A 146 -1.33 -1.42 6.07
N GLY A 147 -2.45 -1.05 5.48
CA GLY A 147 -3.44 -1.98 4.95
C GLY A 147 -3.61 -1.71 3.46
N PHE A 148 -4.31 -2.61 2.78
CA PHE A 148 -4.81 -2.34 1.45
C PHE A 148 -6.17 -2.99 1.24
N PHE A 149 -6.93 -2.41 0.33
CA PHE A 149 -8.18 -2.95 -0.17
C PHE A 149 -8.21 -2.79 -1.69
N GLY A 150 -8.55 -3.87 -2.38
CA GLY A 150 -8.58 -3.96 -3.83
C GLY A 150 -9.93 -4.44 -4.32
N LEU A 151 -10.41 -3.83 -5.41
CA LEU A 151 -11.60 -4.26 -6.15
C LEU A 151 -11.28 -4.21 -7.63
N ALA A 152 -11.63 -5.26 -8.36
CA ALA A 152 -11.43 -5.33 -9.80
C ALA A 152 -12.47 -6.26 -10.45
N GLU A 153 -12.59 -6.12 -11.76
CA GLU A 153 -13.43 -6.95 -12.59
C GLU A 153 -12.57 -7.61 -13.68
N TYR A 154 -12.88 -8.86 -14.00
CA TYR A 154 -12.34 -9.60 -15.13
C TYR A 154 -13.26 -9.53 -16.33
N THR A 155 -12.73 -9.09 -17.46
CA THR A 155 -13.42 -9.18 -18.76
C THR A 155 -12.69 -10.17 -19.65
N THR A 156 -13.41 -11.16 -20.17
CA THR A 156 -12.87 -12.17 -21.09
C THR A 156 -13.15 -11.81 -22.54
N GLU A 157 -12.22 -12.12 -23.43
CA GLU A 157 -12.47 -12.07 -24.89
C GLU A 157 -13.08 -13.38 -25.40
N THR A 158 -12.74 -14.49 -24.73
CA THR A 158 -13.18 -15.83 -25.06
C THR A 158 -13.65 -16.56 -23.81
N GLY A 159 -14.75 -17.31 -23.92
CA GLY A 159 -15.31 -18.06 -22.80
C GLY A 159 -16.19 -17.21 -21.88
N TRP A 160 -16.57 -17.78 -20.74
CA TRP A 160 -17.45 -17.16 -19.77
C TRP A 160 -16.91 -17.40 -18.36
N ILE A 161 -17.16 -16.44 -17.47
CA ILE A 161 -16.87 -16.54 -16.04
C ILE A 161 -18.16 -16.23 -15.29
N ASP A 162 -18.58 -17.13 -14.39
CA ASP A 162 -19.81 -17.00 -13.61
C ASP A 162 -19.81 -15.78 -12.69
N ASN A 163 -18.64 -15.48 -12.11
CA ASN A 163 -18.40 -14.31 -11.28
C ASN A 163 -17.20 -13.56 -11.87
N SER A 164 -17.34 -12.29 -12.27
CA SER A 164 -16.21 -11.51 -12.80
C SER A 164 -15.49 -10.70 -11.73
N ASP A 165 -15.98 -10.71 -10.49
CA ASP A 165 -15.46 -9.85 -9.43
C ASP A 165 -14.19 -10.43 -8.80
N TRP A 166 -13.29 -9.53 -8.44
CA TRP A 166 -12.15 -9.79 -7.57
C TRP A 166 -12.15 -8.78 -6.45
N SER A 167 -11.92 -9.28 -5.24
CA SER A 167 -11.70 -8.46 -4.07
C SER A 167 -10.42 -8.92 -3.38
N SER A 168 -9.77 -7.99 -2.68
CA SER A 168 -8.60 -8.32 -1.88
C SER A 168 -8.48 -7.37 -0.71
N VAL A 169 -8.10 -7.91 0.44
CA VAL A 169 -7.82 -7.14 1.64
C VAL A 169 -6.54 -7.66 2.27
N GLY A 170 -5.76 -6.77 2.87
CA GLY A 170 -4.58 -7.24 3.57
C GLY A 170 -3.83 -6.16 4.34
N VAL A 171 -2.70 -6.59 4.87
CA VAL A 171 -1.82 -5.78 5.72
C VAL A 171 -0.38 -5.85 5.25
N THR A 172 0.32 -4.73 5.38
CA THR A 172 1.71 -4.58 4.98
C THR A 172 2.55 -4.07 6.13
N CYS A 173 3.78 -4.59 6.21
CA CYS A 173 4.78 -4.14 7.15
C CYS A 173 6.12 -4.05 6.43
N HIS A 174 6.70 -2.85 6.36
CA HIS A 174 7.98 -2.61 5.72
C HIS A 174 8.95 -1.92 6.68
N ILE A 175 10.22 -2.24 6.55
CA ILE A 175 11.34 -1.47 7.08
C ILE A 175 12.11 -0.88 5.89
N GLY A 176 12.52 0.36 6.00
CA GLY A 176 13.33 0.99 4.95
C GLY A 176 14.38 1.92 5.51
N HIS A 177 15.33 2.28 4.66
CA HIS A 177 16.41 3.18 4.98
C HIS A 177 16.65 4.14 3.82
N GLN A 178 16.63 5.43 4.13
CA GLN A 178 16.82 6.53 3.20
C GLN A 178 18.22 7.10 3.35
N LEU A 179 18.88 7.35 2.22
CA LEU A 179 20.19 7.98 2.13
C LEU A 179 20.08 9.19 1.21
N ARG A 180 20.41 10.37 1.73
CA ARG A 180 20.44 11.61 0.94
C ARG A 180 21.84 11.84 0.36
N LEU A 181 21.93 11.85 -0.96
CA LEU A 181 23.13 12.17 -1.74
C LEU A 181 22.92 13.51 -2.46
N GLY A 182 23.08 14.61 -1.74
CA GLY A 182 22.80 15.96 -2.24
C GLY A 182 21.31 16.18 -2.51
N ARG A 183 20.94 16.25 -3.80
CA ARG A 183 19.53 16.35 -4.25
C ARG A 183 18.89 14.98 -4.48
N LEU A 184 19.68 13.91 -4.57
CA LEU A 184 19.15 12.57 -4.78
C LEU A 184 18.87 11.91 -3.42
N VAL A 185 17.81 11.12 -3.37
CA VAL A 185 17.47 10.28 -2.22
C VAL A 185 17.40 8.86 -2.71
N LEU A 186 18.16 7.97 -2.08
CA LEU A 186 18.06 6.53 -2.27
C LEU A 186 17.26 5.96 -1.10
N ASP A 187 16.19 5.23 -1.37
CA ASP A 187 15.35 4.63 -0.33
C ASP A 187 15.25 3.11 -0.58
N GLY A 188 16.04 2.35 0.17
CA GLY A 188 16.00 0.89 0.15
C GLY A 188 14.97 0.38 1.15
N TYR A 189 14.11 -0.56 0.77
CA TYR A 189 13.10 -1.12 1.65
C TYR A 189 13.01 -2.65 1.53
N ALA A 190 12.53 -3.28 2.60
CA ALA A 190 12.17 -4.67 2.65
C ALA A 190 11.01 -4.89 3.62
N GLY A 191 10.23 -5.93 3.42
CA GLY A 191 9.24 -6.35 4.41
C GLY A 191 8.29 -7.39 3.87
N CYS A 192 7.06 -7.40 4.39
CA CYS A 192 6.08 -8.39 4.05
C CYS A 192 4.66 -7.85 3.92
N THR A 193 3.88 -8.57 3.12
CA THR A 193 2.48 -8.33 2.85
C THR A 193 1.73 -9.62 3.14
N TRP A 194 0.63 -9.54 3.88
CA TRP A 194 -0.33 -10.62 4.00
C TRP A 194 -1.63 -10.20 3.33
N ALA A 195 -2.17 -11.04 2.45
CA ALA A 195 -3.38 -10.79 1.69
C ALA A 195 -4.39 -11.92 1.82
N ASP A 196 -5.66 -11.53 1.76
CA ASP A 196 -6.83 -12.38 1.61
C ASP A 196 -7.58 -11.91 0.36
N ASP A 197 -7.42 -12.66 -0.72
CA ASP A 197 -7.95 -12.48 -2.06
C ASP A 197 -9.17 -13.39 -2.28
N GLU A 198 -10.24 -12.80 -2.80
CA GLU A 198 -11.38 -13.52 -3.33
C GLU A 198 -11.31 -13.52 -4.85
N TYR A 199 -11.16 -14.71 -5.42
CA TYR A 199 -11.11 -14.93 -6.86
C TYR A 199 -12.47 -15.35 -7.41
N PRO A 200 -12.68 -15.15 -8.72
CA PRO A 200 -13.83 -15.64 -9.45
C PRO A 200 -13.76 -17.16 -9.55
N LEU A 201 -14.27 -17.86 -8.54
CA LEU A 201 -14.35 -19.31 -8.55
C LEU A 201 -15.03 -19.79 -9.85
N PRO A 202 -14.50 -20.83 -10.52
CA PRO A 202 -13.45 -21.77 -10.08
C PRO A 202 -12.02 -21.40 -10.54
N TYR A 203 -11.80 -20.15 -10.94
CA TYR A 203 -10.52 -19.70 -11.48
C TYR A 203 -9.67 -18.98 -10.41
N TRP A 204 -8.35 -18.99 -10.61
CA TRP A 204 -7.37 -18.22 -9.83
C TRP A 204 -6.26 -17.68 -10.74
N GLU A 205 -5.58 -16.61 -10.33
CA GLU A 205 -4.48 -16.00 -11.11
C GLU A 205 -3.16 -16.79 -10.95
N SER A 206 -2.63 -17.36 -12.05
CA SER A 206 -1.36 -18.12 -12.06
C SER A 206 -0.14 -17.31 -11.66
N THR A 207 -0.17 -16.01 -11.98
CA THR A 207 0.89 -15.05 -11.66
C THR A 207 0.28 -13.77 -11.09
N ALA A 208 -0.31 -13.86 -9.91
CA ALA A 208 -0.76 -12.68 -9.18
C ALA A 208 0.47 -11.85 -8.71
N LEU A 209 0.84 -10.87 -9.54
CA LEU A 209 1.98 -10.00 -9.29
C LEU A 209 1.74 -8.98 -8.17
N PHE A 210 0.49 -8.52 -7.97
CA PHE A 210 0.02 -7.73 -6.81
C PHE A 210 -1.48 -7.35 -6.93
N PRO A 211 -2.28 -7.36 -5.83
CA PRO A 211 -2.01 -8.06 -4.56
C PRO A 211 -1.73 -9.55 -4.77
N PRO A 212 -1.04 -10.19 -3.80
CA PRO A 212 -0.66 -11.58 -3.92
C PRO A 212 -1.88 -12.50 -3.77
N PRO A 213 -1.87 -13.70 -4.37
CA PRO A 213 -2.86 -14.71 -4.03
C PRO A 213 -2.71 -15.04 -2.54
N ASN A 214 -3.82 -15.40 -1.89
CA ASN A 214 -3.94 -15.72 -0.46
C ASN A 214 -2.63 -16.13 0.23
N GLY A 215 -2.14 -15.30 1.15
CA GLY A 215 -0.97 -15.65 1.96
C GLY A 215 0.04 -14.54 2.24
N LEU A 216 1.21 -14.97 2.73
CA LEU A 216 2.33 -14.11 3.15
C LEU A 216 3.38 -14.00 2.03
N ARG A 217 3.71 -12.78 1.65
CA ARG A 217 4.78 -12.47 0.69
C ARG A 217 5.83 -11.60 1.32
N PHE A 218 7.09 -11.84 0.96
CA PHE A 218 8.19 -10.94 1.24
C PHE A 218 8.50 -10.08 0.01
N SER A 219 8.78 -8.81 0.23
CA SER A 219 9.09 -7.84 -0.81
C SER A 219 10.31 -7.01 -0.40
N GLY A 220 11.02 -6.50 -1.39
CA GLY A 220 12.11 -5.56 -1.18
C GLY A 220 12.45 -4.84 -2.48
N GLY A 221 13.02 -3.66 -2.36
CA GLY A 221 13.29 -2.82 -3.51
C GLY A 221 14.10 -1.57 -3.17
N LEU A 222 14.35 -0.79 -4.21
CA LEU A 222 15.06 0.49 -4.14
C LEU A 222 14.22 1.55 -4.83
N ARG A 223 14.01 2.68 -4.16
CA ARG A 223 13.27 3.84 -4.63
C ARG A 223 14.22 5.01 -4.80
N LEU A 224 13.92 5.88 -5.75
CA LEU A 224 14.72 7.06 -6.05
C LEU A 224 13.87 8.31 -5.84
N GLY A 225 14.39 9.28 -5.11
CA GLY A 225 13.74 10.56 -4.87
C GLY A 225 14.60 11.72 -5.32
N ILE A 226 13.94 12.83 -5.64
CA ILE A 226 14.60 14.10 -5.87
C ILE A 226 14.13 15.07 -4.78
N GLY A 227 15.04 15.38 -3.86
CA GLY A 227 14.89 16.39 -2.83
C GLY A 227 15.35 17.75 -3.31
N LYS A 228 14.83 18.82 -2.68
CA LYS A 228 15.36 20.16 -2.89
C LYS A 228 16.80 20.25 -2.35
N ALA A 229 17.66 20.99 -3.04
CA ALA A 229 18.90 21.43 -2.41
C ALA A 229 18.54 22.35 -1.23
N GLN A 230 19.19 22.12 -0.08
CA GLN A 230 19.26 23.11 0.98
C GLN A 230 20.30 24.15 0.58
#